data_AF-A0A6G3XUU8-F1
#
_entry.id   AF-A0A6G3XUU8-F1
#
_cell.length_a   1.000
_cell.length_b   1.000
_cell.length_c   1.000
_cell.angle_alpha   90.00
_cell.angle_beta   90.00
_cell.angle_gamma   90.00
#
_symmetry.space_group_name_H-M   'P 1'
#
loop_
_entity.id
_entity.type
_entity.pdbx_description
1 polymer ?
#
loop_
_entity_poly.entity_id
_entity_poly.type
_entity_poly.pdbx_seq_one_letter_code
_entity_poly.pdbx_strand_id
1 'polypeptide(L)'
;ALLPGVAKGCAFEFVREPGLFTGRAGLMAVAGALSPDGRRAPGVLASVRNLSWHLVADEDRLFVPGAGLMRCSADLATGAAGLLMSLHYLSGGTGGTAGTGGTGGTG
;
A
#
# COMPACT_ATOMS: atom_id res chain seq x y z
N ALA A 1 3.26 24.21 -5.50
CA ALA A 1 1.94 23.96 -4.90
C ALA A 1 1.33 22.61 -5.32
N LEU A 2 1.44 22.21 -6.59
CA LEU A 2 0.79 20.99 -7.12
C LEU A 2 1.13 19.70 -6.36
N LEU A 3 2.41 19.31 -6.29
CA LEU A 3 2.81 18.02 -5.68
C LEU A 3 2.40 17.90 -4.19
N PRO A 4 2.60 18.91 -3.32
CA PRO A 4 2.07 18.88 -1.96
C PRO A 4 0.53 18.75 -1.89
N GLY A 5 -0.19 19.42 -2.81
CA GLY A 5 -1.64 19.30 -2.90
C GLY A 5 -2.11 17.89 -3.29
N VAL A 6 -1.43 17.28 -4.27
CA VAL A 6 -1.67 15.89 -4.68
C VAL A 6 -1.40 14.93 -3.53
N ALA A 7 -0.26 15.06 -2.85
CA ALA A 7 0.08 14.21 -1.70
C ALA A 7 -0.98 14.29 -0.59
N LYS A 8 -1.48 15.51 -0.30
CA LYS A 8 -2.56 15.71 0.68
C LYS A 8 -3.88 15.07 0.21
N GLY A 9 -4.22 15.20 -1.07
CA GLY A 9 -5.41 14.55 -1.65
C GLY A 9 -5.34 13.02 -1.61
N CYS A 10 -4.16 12.45 -1.86
CA CYS A 10 -3.91 11.01 -1.77
C CYS A 10 -4.00 10.45 -0.34
N ALA A 11 -3.83 11.31 0.68
CA ALA A 11 -4.02 10.97 2.09
C ALA A 11 -5.46 11.17 2.58
N PHE A 12 -6.42 11.41 1.67
CA PHE A 12 -7.83 11.60 2.04
C PHE A 12 -8.39 10.36 2.75
N GLU A 13 -9.13 10.60 3.83
CA GLU A 13 -9.56 9.55 4.74
C GLU A 13 -10.59 8.62 4.09
N PHE A 14 -11.61 9.16 3.44
CA PHE A 14 -12.73 8.39 2.90
C PHE A 14 -12.55 8.10 1.40
N VAL A 15 -12.24 6.85 1.08
CA VAL A 15 -12.13 6.34 -0.29
C VAL A 15 -13.06 5.16 -0.38
N ARG A 16 -13.91 5.09 -1.41
CA ARG A 16 -14.93 4.05 -1.55
C ARG A 16 -14.35 2.73 -2.05
N GLU A 17 -13.44 2.78 -3.02
CA GLU A 17 -12.88 1.60 -3.67
C GLU A 17 -11.54 1.18 -3.02
N PRO A 18 -11.24 -0.12 -2.91
CA PRO A 18 -9.92 -0.59 -2.47
C PRO A 18 -8.84 -0.55 -3.54
N GLY A 19 -9.23 -0.66 -4.81
CA GLY A 19 -8.36 -1.00 -5.93
C GLY A 19 -7.20 -0.04 -6.21
N LEU A 20 -6.25 -0.50 -7.04
CA LEU A 20 -5.05 0.27 -7.41
C LEU A 20 -5.38 1.46 -8.31
N PHE A 21 -6.28 1.30 -9.29
CA PHE A 21 -6.49 2.33 -10.31
C PHE A 21 -7.44 3.44 -9.87
N THR A 22 -8.44 3.10 -9.06
CA THR A 22 -9.52 4.02 -8.69
C THR A 22 -9.79 4.03 -7.19
N GLY A 23 -8.87 3.54 -6.37
CA GLY A 23 -9.12 3.29 -4.95
C GLY A 23 -7.95 3.57 -4.02
N ARG A 24 -8.12 3.15 -2.76
CA ARG A 24 -7.20 3.44 -1.66
C ARG A 24 -5.80 2.92 -1.94
N ALA A 25 -5.67 1.74 -2.54
CA ALA A 25 -4.35 1.13 -2.80
C ALA A 25 -3.47 2.01 -3.69
N GLY A 26 -4.03 2.64 -4.74
CA GLY A 26 -3.29 3.59 -5.57
C GLY A 26 -2.95 4.86 -4.82
N LEU A 27 -3.93 5.44 -4.13
CA LEU A 27 -3.76 6.69 -3.40
C LEU A 27 -2.68 6.57 -2.31
N MET A 28 -2.68 5.50 -1.51
CA MET A 28 -1.64 5.31 -0.49
C MET A 28 -0.24 5.12 -1.09
N ALA A 29 -0.13 4.43 -2.24
CA ALA A 29 1.16 4.25 -2.91
C ALA A 29 1.72 5.59 -3.41
N VAL A 30 0.87 6.41 -4.05
CA VAL A 30 1.25 7.76 -4.49
C VAL A 30 1.56 8.67 -3.30
N ALA A 31 0.79 8.60 -2.21
CA ALA A 31 1.07 9.33 -0.98
C ALA A 31 2.46 8.97 -0.42
N GLY A 32 2.81 7.68 -0.42
CA GLY A 32 4.14 7.22 -0.02
C GLY A 32 5.26 7.68 -0.96
N ALA A 33 4.99 7.75 -2.26
CA ALA A 33 5.95 8.21 -3.26
C ALA A 33 6.24 9.71 -3.19
N LEU A 34 5.23 10.50 -2.83
CA LEU A 34 5.31 11.97 -2.75
C LEU A 34 5.61 12.48 -1.33
N SER A 35 5.63 11.61 -0.32
CA SER A 35 5.87 12.02 1.05
C SER A 35 7.34 12.40 1.27
N PRO A 36 7.63 13.61 1.80
CA PRO A 36 9.00 14.00 2.14
C PRO A 36 9.56 13.17 3.31
N ASP A 37 8.69 12.64 4.17
CA ASP A 37 9.05 11.79 5.31
C ASP A 37 9.13 10.30 4.92
N GLY A 38 9.02 10.01 3.62
CA GLY A 38 9.15 8.69 3.03
C GLY A 38 7.90 7.82 3.12
N ARG A 39 8.04 6.57 2.64
CA ARG A 39 6.92 5.61 2.47
C ARG A 39 6.22 5.19 3.76
N ARG A 40 6.77 5.53 4.92
CA ARG A 40 6.22 5.21 6.25
C ARG A 40 5.80 6.45 7.04
N ALA A 41 5.62 7.58 6.37
CA ALA A 41 5.12 8.80 7.01
C ALA A 41 3.77 8.55 7.73
N PRO A 42 3.45 9.26 8.82
CA PRO A 42 2.25 9.03 9.61
C PRO A 42 0.94 9.02 8.81
N GLY A 43 0.79 9.93 7.84
CA GLY A 43 -0.39 9.98 6.96
C GLY A 43 -0.50 8.79 6.00
N VAL A 44 0.64 8.25 5.55
CA VAL A 44 0.68 7.05 4.70
C VAL A 44 0.29 5.83 5.54
N LEU A 45 0.85 5.69 6.74
CA LEU A 45 0.50 4.61 7.66
C LEU A 45 -0.98 4.68 8.10
N ALA A 46 -1.54 5.87 8.25
CA ALA A 46 -2.98 6.04 8.48
C ALA A 46 -3.80 5.51 7.30
N SER A 47 -3.41 5.84 6.07
CA SER A 47 -4.08 5.30 4.87
C SER A 47 -3.96 3.77 4.78
N VAL A 48 -2.80 3.19 5.12
CA VAL A 48 -2.62 1.73 5.18
C VAL A 48 -3.54 1.10 6.22
N ARG A 49 -3.67 1.68 7.43
CA ARG A 49 -4.61 1.19 8.45
C ARG A 49 -6.06 1.19 7.97
N ASN A 50 -6.45 2.21 7.20
CA ASN A 50 -7.80 2.34 6.64
C ASN A 50 -8.10 1.33 5.51
N LEU A 51 -7.14 0.48 5.11
CA LEU A 51 -7.44 -0.67 4.25
C LEU A 51 -8.41 -1.64 4.92
N SER A 52 -8.39 -1.76 6.25
CA SER A 52 -9.30 -2.67 6.96
C SER A 52 -10.77 -2.38 6.71
N TRP A 53 -11.14 -1.13 6.38
CA TRP A 53 -12.50 -0.74 6.01
C TRP A 53 -12.98 -1.35 4.69
N HIS A 54 -12.05 -1.84 3.87
CA HIS A 54 -12.34 -2.37 2.54
C HIS A 54 -12.28 -3.89 2.47
N LEU A 55 -11.68 -4.55 3.45
CA LEU A 55 -11.42 -5.98 3.39
C LEU A 55 -12.57 -6.77 4.00
N VAL A 56 -12.91 -7.88 3.37
CA VAL A 56 -13.85 -8.85 3.93
C VAL A 56 -13.04 -9.99 4.53
N ALA A 57 -13.15 -10.17 5.84
CA ALA A 57 -12.52 -11.28 6.55
C ALA A 57 -13.44 -12.51 6.54
N ASP A 58 -12.86 -13.66 6.24
CA ASP A 58 -13.53 -14.96 6.28
C ASP A 58 -12.49 -16.01 6.73
N GLU A 59 -12.72 -16.58 7.91
CA GLU A 59 -11.77 -17.47 8.59
C GLU A 59 -10.34 -16.89 8.66
N ASP A 60 -9.37 -17.52 7.99
CA ASP A 60 -7.96 -17.14 7.93
C ASP A 60 -7.63 -16.28 6.70
N ARG A 61 -8.64 -15.81 5.96
CA ARG A 61 -8.49 -15.14 4.67
C ARG A 61 -9.03 -13.72 4.69
N LEU A 62 -8.42 -12.89 3.85
CA LEU A 62 -8.88 -11.55 3.54
C LEU A 62 -9.19 -11.45 2.05
N PHE A 63 -10.42 -11.06 1.75
CA PHE A 63 -10.89 -10.82 0.40
C PHE A 63 -10.95 -9.33 0.09
N VAL A 64 -10.64 -8.99 -1.16
CA VAL A 64 -10.72 -7.62 -1.68
C VAL A 64 -11.93 -7.50 -2.61
N PRO A 65 -12.96 -6.72 -2.25
CA PRO A 65 -14.04 -6.37 -3.16
C PRO A 65 -13.49 -5.64 -4.39
N GLY A 66 -13.86 -6.08 -5.59
CA GLY A 66 -13.47 -5.42 -6.84
C GLY A 66 -14.32 -4.20 -7.16
N ALA A 67 -14.31 -3.79 -8.42
CA ALA A 67 -15.13 -2.67 -8.90
C ALA A 67 -16.62 -2.85 -8.55
N GLY A 68 -17.23 -1.78 -8.03
CA GLY A 68 -18.63 -1.79 -7.61
C GLY A 68 -18.91 -2.51 -6.29
N LEU A 69 -17.91 -3.15 -5.67
CA LEU A 69 -17.99 -3.80 -4.35
C LEU A 69 -19.00 -4.96 -4.25
N MET A 70 -19.48 -5.49 -5.38
CA MET A 70 -20.47 -6.58 -5.42
C MET A 70 -19.86 -7.99 -5.51
N ARG A 71 -18.56 -8.09 -5.83
CA ARG A 71 -17.82 -9.36 -5.93
C ARG A 71 -16.36 -9.15 -5.53
N CYS A 72 -15.72 -10.18 -5.01
CA CYS A 72 -14.28 -10.18 -4.77
C CYS A 72 -13.50 -10.18 -6.09
N SER A 73 -12.32 -9.55 -6.10
CA SER A 73 -11.38 -9.58 -7.23
C SER A 73 -9.95 -9.84 -6.76
N ALA A 74 -9.19 -10.54 -7.61
CA ALA A 74 -7.75 -10.75 -7.46
C ALA A 74 -6.94 -10.02 -8.55
N ASP A 75 -7.57 -9.25 -9.44
CA ASP A 75 -6.87 -8.54 -10.52
C ASP A 75 -6.04 -7.35 -10.02
N LEU A 76 -5.20 -6.81 -10.91
CA LEU A 76 -4.30 -5.70 -10.59
C LEU A 76 -5.03 -4.36 -10.42
N ALA A 77 -6.08 -4.10 -11.20
CA ALA A 77 -6.73 -2.79 -11.23
C ALA A 77 -7.62 -2.56 -10.02
N THR A 78 -8.36 -3.59 -9.61
CA THR A 78 -9.48 -3.51 -8.66
C THR A 78 -9.33 -4.45 -7.47
N GLY A 79 -8.50 -5.49 -7.58
CA GLY A 79 -8.46 -6.60 -6.64
C GLY A 79 -7.19 -6.70 -5.79
N ALA A 80 -7.03 -7.88 -5.20
CA ALA A 80 -5.95 -8.20 -4.26
C ALA A 80 -4.54 -8.00 -4.84
N ALA A 81 -4.29 -8.29 -6.13
CA ALA A 81 -2.97 -8.09 -6.72
C ALA A 81 -2.53 -6.62 -6.69
N GLY A 82 -3.45 -5.69 -6.99
CA GLY A 82 -3.19 -4.25 -6.90
C GLY A 82 -2.91 -3.77 -5.49
N LEU A 83 -3.71 -4.23 -4.54
CA LEU A 83 -3.54 -3.92 -3.12
C LEU A 83 -2.18 -4.42 -2.59
N LEU A 84 -1.83 -5.67 -2.89
CA LEU A 84 -0.56 -6.27 -2.47
C LEU A 84 0.64 -5.59 -3.13
N MET A 85 0.53 -5.17 -4.40
CA MET A 85 1.58 -4.40 -5.08
C MET A 85 1.85 -3.07 -4.36
N SER A 86 0.80 -2.34 -3.97
CA SER A 86 0.95 -1.10 -3.21
C SER A 86 1.55 -1.34 -1.82
N LEU A 87 1.15 -2.40 -1.12
CA LEU A 87 1.73 -2.76 0.17
C LEU A 87 3.20 -3.16 0.05
N HIS A 88 3.57 -3.90 -1.00
CA HIS A 88 4.96 -4.25 -1.29
C HIS A 88 5.82 -3.01 -1.56
N TYR A 89 5.28 -2.07 -2.34
CA TYR A 89 5.94 -0.79 -2.56
C TYR A 89 6.18 -0.04 -1.24
N LEU A 90 5.15 0.08 -0.40
CA LEU A 90 5.22 0.82 0.87
C LEU A 90 6.08 0.13 1.94
N SER A 91 6.12 -1.21 1.95
CA SER A 91 6.99 -1.96 2.87
C SER A 91 8.47 -1.70 2.60
N GLY A 92 8.78 -1.21 1.39
CA GLY A 92 10.12 -0.86 0.94
C GLY A 92 10.78 -1.94 0.11
N GLY A 93 10.00 -2.93 -0.39
CA GLY A 93 10.37 -4.02 -1.28
C GLY A 93 11.80 -4.52 -1.07
N THR A 94 11.97 -5.55 -0.23
CA THR A 94 13.25 -6.11 0.23
C THR A 94 14.45 -5.55 -0.54
N GLY A 95 15.02 -4.46 -0.01
CA GLY A 95 16.39 -4.12 -0.34
C GLY A 95 17.21 -5.33 0.09
N GLY A 96 17.53 -6.19 -0.86
CA GLY A 96 18.55 -7.21 -0.72
C GLY A 96 19.88 -6.51 -0.53
N THR A 97 20.10 -5.92 0.66
CA THR A 97 21.45 -5.75 1.18
C THR A 97 21.76 -7.07 1.85
N ALA A 98 22.41 -7.92 1.06
CA ALA A 98 23.07 -9.12 1.50
C ALA A 98 23.76 -8.89 2.85
N GLY A 99 23.40 -9.71 3.84
CA GLY A 99 24.32 -10.01 4.92
C GLY A 99 25.49 -10.78 4.33
N THR A 100 26.57 -10.08 3.98
CA THR A 100 27.88 -10.70 3.72
C THR A 100 28.96 -9.74 4.17
N GLY A 101 29.69 -10.14 5.21
CA GLY A 101 30.87 -9.42 5.67
C GLY A 101 31.20 -9.58 7.16
N GLY A 102 30.80 -10.67 7.82
CA GLY A 102 31.48 -11.09 9.05
C GLY A 102 32.89 -11.52 8.68
N THR A 103 33.87 -10.64 8.84
CA THR A 103 35.28 -10.99 8.73
C THR A 103 35.62 -11.94 9.87
N GLY A 104 35.67 -13.24 9.54
CA GLY A 104 36.29 -14.24 10.40
C GLY A 104 37.75 -13.87 10.61
N GLY A 105 38.09 -13.59 11.87
CA GLY A 105 39.47 -13.48 12.31
C GLY A 105 40.20 -14.79 12.01
N THR A 106 41.39 -14.68 11.43
CA THR A 106 42.36 -15.76 11.38
C THR A 106 43.51 -15.38 12.30
N GLY A 107 43.87 -16.34 13.16
CA GLY A 107 45.23 -16.65 13.64
C GLY A 107 46.06 -15.52 14.21
#